data_AF-A0A146GAI6-F1
#
_entry.id   AF-A0A146GAI6-F1
#
_cell.length_a   1.000
_cell.length_b   1.000
_cell.length_c   1.000
_cell.angle_alpha   90.00
_cell.angle_beta   90.00
_cell.angle_gamma   90.00
#
_symmetry.space_group_name_H-M   'P 1'
#
loop_
_entity.id
_entity.type
_entity.pdbx_description
1 polymer ?
#
loop_
_entity_poly.entity_id
_entity_poly.type
_entity_poly.pdbx_seq_one_letter_code
_entity_poly.pdbx_strand_id
1 'polypeptide(L)'
;MLEVTAFFCVLGTVFCGLIVAAILTRIAYAISEKITEAPLLDAFVSLYTWVPWAVGATWDGWRGFFAAVVAQLLFLHFFCLVHRAIRGKKGRTLTDAQAHVLGPIRNQVCLLLQTPAVLAFVAIRATELVLYPIVAGIGKLPTYKQSEWVNLSRHKYDGLVGYDLLWCWYCDWMTGLWSLGSEMLRNIESFWCPIRFRSDAKNRNASIDFPDVKEWAPADGSLEDAVRLIEKHYDGKRKNSWWGHPDRSKE
;
A
#
# COMPACT_ATOMS: atom_id res chain seq x y z
N MET A 1 -39.32 4.21 -5.11
CA MET A 1 -39.33 3.07 -4.16
C MET A 1 -38.40 1.96 -4.60
N LEU A 2 -38.56 1.38 -5.80
CA LEU A 2 -37.66 0.34 -6.34
C LEU A 2 -36.16 0.71 -6.27
N GLU A 3 -35.81 1.95 -6.62
CA GLU A 3 -34.43 2.43 -6.60
C GLU A 3 -33.83 2.55 -5.19
N VAL A 4 -34.65 2.96 -4.22
CA VAL A 4 -34.23 3.07 -2.81
C VAL A 4 -34.03 1.67 -2.22
N THR A 5 -34.90 0.72 -2.57
CA THR A 5 -34.78 -0.68 -2.17
C THR A 5 -33.49 -1.30 -2.71
N ALA A 6 -33.13 -1.05 -3.98
CA ALA A 6 -31.90 -1.57 -4.59
C ALA A 6 -30.64 -1.10 -3.84
N PHE A 7 -30.55 0.20 -3.50
CA PHE A 7 -29.44 0.75 -2.74
C PHE A 7 -29.24 0.03 -1.39
N PHE A 8 -30.31 -0.14 -0.61
CA PHE A 8 -30.22 -0.81 0.69
C PHE A 8 -29.94 -2.31 0.56
N CYS A 9 -30.42 -2.97 -0.51
CA CYS A 9 -30.07 -4.35 -0.80
C CYS A 9 -28.57 -4.53 -1.09
N VAL A 10 -27.98 -3.66 -1.92
CA VAL A 10 -26.53 -3.70 -2.18
C VAL A 10 -25.75 -3.40 -0.90
N LEU A 11 -26.13 -2.35 -0.16
CA LEU A 11 -25.50 -1.98 1.09
C LEU A 11 -25.50 -3.16 2.09
N GLY A 12 -26.67 -3.76 2.32
CA GLY A 12 -26.82 -4.89 3.24
C GLY A 12 -26.02 -6.12 2.78
N THR A 13 -26.05 -6.42 1.48
CA THR A 13 -25.31 -7.57 0.94
C THR A 13 -23.80 -7.39 1.04
N VAL A 14 -23.28 -6.21 0.69
CA VAL A 14 -21.86 -5.89 0.83
C VAL A 14 -21.44 -5.93 2.30
N PHE A 15 -22.23 -5.34 3.20
CA PHE A 15 -21.95 -5.36 4.63
C PHE A 15 -21.87 -6.79 5.19
N CYS A 16 -22.84 -7.64 4.87
CA CYS A 16 -22.82 -9.06 5.23
C CYS A 16 -21.64 -9.81 4.60
N GLY A 17 -21.32 -9.51 3.35
CA GLY A 17 -20.15 -10.06 2.65
C GLY A 17 -18.84 -9.71 3.36
N LEU A 18 -18.70 -8.48 3.86
CA LEU A 18 -17.53 -8.05 4.63
C LEU A 18 -17.43 -8.76 5.99
N ILE A 19 -18.56 -9.04 6.65
CA ILE A 19 -18.57 -9.89 7.86
C ILE A 19 -18.04 -11.28 7.55
N VAL A 20 -18.56 -11.91 6.48
CA VAL A 20 -18.10 -13.24 6.04
C VAL A 20 -16.61 -13.21 5.71
N ALA A 21 -16.16 -12.19 4.96
CA ALA A 21 -14.75 -12.00 4.65
C ALA A 21 -13.89 -11.91 5.91
N ALA A 22 -14.32 -11.17 6.93
CA ALA A 22 -13.60 -11.02 8.20
C ALA A 22 -13.49 -12.34 8.97
N ILE A 23 -14.55 -13.13 9.00
CA ILE A 23 -14.55 -14.46 9.62
C ILE A 23 -13.59 -15.39 8.86
N LEU A 24 -13.69 -15.43 7.52
CA LEU A 24 -12.82 -16.26 6.68
C LEU A 24 -11.35 -15.85 6.80
N THR A 25 -11.07 -14.54 6.85
CA THR A 25 -9.71 -14.01 7.07
C THR A 25 -9.17 -14.47 8.42
N ARG A 26 -10.00 -14.43 9.47
CA ARG A 26 -9.60 -14.88 10.81
C ARG A 26 -9.31 -16.38 10.86
N ILE A 27 -10.11 -17.18 10.16
CA ILE A 27 -9.91 -18.64 10.03
C ILE A 27 -8.63 -18.91 9.24
N ALA A 28 -8.44 -18.25 8.09
CA ALA A 28 -7.26 -18.39 7.27
C ALA A 28 -5.98 -18.01 8.05
N TYR A 29 -6.04 -16.95 8.85
CA TYR A 29 -4.94 -16.55 9.74
C TYR A 29 -4.62 -17.62 10.79
N ALA A 30 -5.65 -18.29 11.32
CA ALA A 30 -5.45 -19.36 12.31
C ALA A 30 -4.77 -20.60 11.71
N ILE A 31 -4.88 -20.79 10.39
CA ILE A 31 -4.30 -21.92 9.67
C ILE A 31 -2.89 -21.60 9.20
N SER A 32 -2.64 -20.37 8.72
CA SER A 32 -1.37 -19.98 8.14
C SER A 32 -1.09 -18.49 8.31
N GLU A 33 0.08 -18.15 8.86
CA GLU A 33 0.56 -16.77 8.90
C GLU A 33 0.91 -16.23 7.51
N LYS A 34 1.08 -17.08 6.49
CA LYS A 34 1.42 -16.62 5.13
C LYS A 34 0.39 -15.68 4.52
N ILE A 35 -0.83 -15.65 5.05
CA ILE A 35 -1.85 -14.70 4.59
C ILE A 35 -1.51 -13.24 4.91
N THR A 36 -0.57 -13.01 5.82
CA THR A 36 -0.10 -11.66 6.17
C THR A 36 1.03 -11.18 5.28
N GLU A 37 1.41 -11.94 4.25
CA GLU A 37 2.50 -11.61 3.34
C GLU A 37 2.02 -11.64 1.89
N ALA A 38 2.55 -10.74 1.05
CA ALA A 38 2.29 -10.79 -0.38
C ALA A 38 2.85 -12.09 -0.99
N PRO A 39 2.14 -12.71 -1.95
CA PRO A 39 0.97 -12.20 -2.65
C PRO A 39 -0.38 -12.54 -2.00
N LEU A 40 -0.44 -13.41 -1.00
CA LEU A 40 -1.72 -13.81 -0.40
C LEU A 40 -2.42 -12.63 0.29
N LEU A 41 -1.65 -11.76 0.94
CA LEU A 41 -2.14 -10.52 1.54
C LEU A 41 -2.93 -9.66 0.53
N ASP A 42 -2.49 -9.62 -0.74
CA ASP A 42 -3.14 -8.80 -1.78
C ASP A 42 -4.58 -9.25 -2.04
N ALA A 43 -4.85 -10.56 -1.96
CA ALA A 43 -6.22 -11.09 -2.09
C ALA A 43 -7.10 -10.61 -0.94
N PHE A 44 -6.61 -10.66 0.30
CA PHE A 44 -7.36 -10.20 1.46
C PHE A 44 -7.59 -8.70 1.43
N VAL A 45 -6.57 -7.90 1.16
CA VAL A 45 -6.72 -6.44 1.03
C VAL A 45 -7.72 -6.10 -0.07
N SER A 46 -7.71 -6.81 -1.19
CA SER A 46 -8.66 -6.61 -2.29
C SER A 46 -10.11 -6.81 -1.85
N LEU A 47 -10.39 -7.81 -1.00
CA LEU A 47 -11.73 -8.09 -0.47
C LEU A 47 -12.31 -6.94 0.36
N TYR A 48 -11.47 -6.14 1.01
CA TYR A 48 -11.91 -5.01 1.83
C TYR A 48 -11.80 -3.65 1.14
N THR A 49 -11.10 -3.56 0.02
CA THR A 49 -10.82 -2.30 -0.68
C THR A 49 -11.66 -2.18 -1.94
N TRP A 50 -11.18 -2.68 -3.08
CA TRP A 50 -11.77 -2.41 -4.38
C TRP A 50 -12.82 -3.44 -4.83
N VAL A 51 -12.76 -4.68 -4.34
CA VAL A 51 -13.73 -5.72 -4.72
C VAL A 51 -15.16 -5.34 -4.35
N PRO A 52 -15.48 -4.82 -3.14
CA PRO A 52 -16.83 -4.37 -2.81
C PRO A 52 -17.35 -3.31 -3.77
N TRP A 53 -16.49 -2.39 -4.22
CA TRP A 53 -16.86 -1.35 -5.17
C TRP A 53 -17.21 -1.92 -6.53
N ALA A 54 -16.41 -2.86 -7.03
CA ALA A 54 -16.66 -3.52 -8.30
C ALA A 54 -17.96 -4.34 -8.25
N VAL A 55 -18.19 -5.06 -7.14
CA VAL A 55 -19.44 -5.83 -6.92
C VAL A 55 -20.64 -4.89 -6.87
N GLY A 56 -20.56 -3.79 -6.11
CA GLY A 56 -21.62 -2.78 -6.07
C GLY A 56 -21.88 -2.17 -7.45
N ALA A 57 -20.81 -1.79 -8.16
CA ALA A 57 -20.89 -1.17 -9.48
C ALA A 57 -21.49 -2.09 -10.55
N THR A 58 -21.18 -3.38 -10.51
CA THR A 58 -21.73 -4.37 -11.44
C THR A 58 -23.20 -4.69 -11.16
N TRP A 59 -23.65 -4.53 -9.91
CA TRP A 59 -25.04 -4.76 -9.53
C TRP A 59 -25.95 -3.58 -9.92
N ASP A 60 -25.61 -2.36 -9.51
CA ASP A 60 -26.50 -1.19 -9.65
C ASP A 60 -25.74 0.08 -10.09
N GLY A 61 -24.69 -0.08 -10.91
CA GLY A 61 -23.90 1.02 -11.44
C GLY A 61 -23.33 1.92 -10.36
N TRP A 62 -23.35 3.23 -10.58
CA TRP A 62 -22.83 4.20 -9.61
C TRP A 62 -23.56 4.17 -8.26
N ARG A 63 -24.85 3.84 -8.23
CA ARG A 63 -25.61 3.74 -6.96
C ARG A 63 -25.09 2.58 -6.13
N GLY A 64 -24.90 1.42 -6.76
CA GLY A 64 -24.32 0.26 -6.09
C GLY A 64 -22.87 0.49 -5.65
N PHE A 65 -22.07 1.22 -6.44
CA PHE A 65 -20.73 1.66 -6.02
C PHE A 65 -20.79 2.47 -4.72
N PHE A 66 -21.62 3.52 -4.65
CA PHE A 66 -21.73 4.35 -3.45
C PHE A 66 -22.35 3.57 -2.27
N ALA A 67 -23.30 2.68 -2.53
CA ALA A 67 -23.84 1.77 -1.51
C ALA A 67 -22.74 0.89 -0.89
N ALA A 68 -21.83 0.36 -1.72
CA ALA A 68 -20.70 -0.43 -1.25
C ALA A 68 -19.71 0.40 -0.41
N VAL A 69 -19.40 1.64 -0.82
CA VAL A 69 -18.56 2.56 -0.04
C VAL A 69 -19.19 2.85 1.33
N VAL A 70 -20.49 3.14 1.38
CA VAL A 70 -21.20 3.33 2.65
C VAL A 70 -21.18 2.07 3.49
N ALA A 71 -21.41 0.89 2.89
CA ALA A 71 -21.34 -0.39 3.59
C ALA A 71 -19.96 -0.64 4.20
N GLN A 72 -18.86 -0.31 3.50
CA GLN A 72 -17.50 -0.43 4.04
C GLN A 72 -17.24 0.52 5.20
N LEU A 73 -17.70 1.77 5.14
CA LEU A 73 -17.56 2.72 6.26
C LEU A 73 -18.32 2.24 7.50
N LEU A 74 -19.57 1.78 7.31
CA LEU A 74 -20.36 1.20 8.40
C LEU A 74 -19.69 -0.06 8.96
N PHE A 75 -19.19 -0.93 8.09
CA PHE A 75 -18.51 -2.16 8.49
C PHE A 75 -17.22 -1.88 9.26
N LEU A 76 -16.42 -0.91 8.82
CA LEU A 76 -15.22 -0.48 9.51
C LEU A 76 -15.52 -0.06 10.95
N HIS A 77 -16.52 0.80 11.15
CA HIS A 77 -16.92 1.23 12.47
C HIS A 77 -17.47 0.07 13.31
N PHE A 78 -18.33 -0.76 12.72
CA PHE A 78 -18.88 -1.95 13.36
C PHE A 78 -17.78 -2.91 13.82
N PHE A 79 -16.85 -3.28 12.94
CA PHE A 79 -15.71 -4.15 13.22
C PHE A 79 -14.88 -3.58 14.37
N CYS A 80 -14.53 -2.28 14.32
CA CYS A 80 -13.72 -1.65 15.34
C CYS A 80 -14.39 -1.66 16.72
N LEU A 81 -15.70 -1.42 16.78
CA LEU A 81 -16.47 -1.44 18.03
C LEU A 81 -16.60 -2.86 18.59
N VAL A 82 -16.97 -3.83 17.74
CA VAL A 82 -17.12 -5.23 18.13
C VAL A 82 -15.78 -5.83 18.57
N HIS A 83 -14.71 -5.62 17.80
CA HIS A 83 -13.39 -6.12 18.14
C HIS A 83 -12.90 -5.56 19.48
N ARG A 84 -13.13 -4.27 19.74
CA ARG A 84 -12.82 -3.64 21.02
C ARG A 84 -13.68 -4.17 22.17
N ALA A 85 -14.97 -4.43 21.94
CA ALA A 85 -15.85 -5.00 22.95
C ALA A 85 -15.45 -6.43 23.35
N ILE A 86 -15.05 -7.26 22.37
CA ILE A 86 -14.63 -8.65 22.59
C ILE A 86 -13.26 -8.73 23.27
N ARG A 87 -12.27 -7.95 22.79
CA ARG A 87 -10.90 -8.02 23.30
C ARG A 87 -10.70 -7.26 24.61
N GLY A 88 -11.58 -6.31 24.91
CA GLY A 88 -11.39 -5.36 26.00
C GLY A 88 -10.20 -4.42 25.75
N LYS A 89 -10.07 -3.38 26.58
CA LYS A 89 -8.90 -2.50 26.58
C LYS A 89 -7.97 -2.88 27.72
N LYS A 90 -6.70 -3.12 27.42
CA LYS A 90 -5.63 -3.33 28.41
C LYS A 90 -4.88 -2.02 28.73
N GLY A 91 -5.59 -0.90 28.86
CA GLY A 91 -5.01 0.43 29.11
C GLY A 91 -5.36 1.49 28.08
N ARG A 92 -4.53 2.54 27.98
CA ARG A 92 -4.69 3.64 27.01
C ARG A 92 -4.37 3.14 25.60
N THR A 93 -5.22 3.47 24.64
CA THR A 93 -4.99 3.16 23.21
C THR A 93 -4.34 4.33 22.48
N LEU A 94 -3.74 4.10 21.31
CA LEU A 94 -3.22 5.15 20.44
C LEU A 94 -4.34 6.13 20.06
N THR A 95 -5.54 5.61 19.76
CA THR A 95 -6.72 6.43 19.53
C THR A 95 -7.02 7.36 20.72
N ASP A 96 -6.82 6.90 21.97
CA ASP A 96 -7.06 7.73 23.17
C ASP A 96 -5.98 8.82 23.30
N ALA A 97 -4.72 8.48 23.01
CA ALA A 97 -3.61 9.42 23.01
C ALA A 97 -3.76 10.49 21.93
N GLN A 98 -4.11 10.11 20.71
CA GLN A 98 -4.37 11.03 19.60
C GLN A 98 -5.59 11.92 19.87
N ALA A 99 -6.67 11.34 20.42
CA ALA A 99 -7.85 12.10 20.80
C ALA A 99 -7.56 13.11 21.93
N HIS A 100 -6.61 12.82 22.83
CA HIS A 100 -6.17 13.79 23.82
C HIS A 100 -5.45 14.99 23.20
N VAL A 101 -4.66 14.77 22.15
CA VAL A 101 -3.90 15.84 21.46
C VAL A 101 -4.79 16.66 20.53
N LEU A 102 -5.64 16.00 19.72
CA LEU A 102 -6.39 16.64 18.63
C LEU A 102 -7.87 16.86 18.95
N GLY A 103 -8.40 16.21 19.99
CA GLY A 103 -9.84 16.04 20.19
C GLY A 103 -10.39 14.84 19.40
N PRO A 104 -11.37 14.10 19.95
CA PRO A 104 -11.85 12.84 19.38
C PRO A 104 -12.48 13.00 17.98
N ILE A 105 -13.24 14.08 17.76
CA ILE A 105 -13.90 14.33 16.47
C ILE A 105 -12.86 14.61 15.39
N ARG A 106 -11.91 15.52 15.65
CA ARG A 106 -10.85 15.86 14.70
C ARG A 106 -10.01 14.64 14.35
N ASN A 107 -9.65 13.82 15.35
CA ASN A 107 -8.92 12.58 15.11
C ASN A 107 -9.68 11.65 14.15
N GLN A 108 -10.97 11.40 14.41
CA GLN A 108 -11.79 10.53 13.54
C GLN A 108 -11.96 11.10 12.13
N VAL A 109 -12.22 12.40 12.00
CA VAL A 109 -12.34 13.05 10.69
C VAL A 109 -11.02 12.95 9.91
N CYS A 110 -9.87 13.21 10.54
CA CYS A 110 -8.56 13.08 9.88
C CYS A 110 -8.30 11.66 9.38
N LEU A 111 -8.70 10.64 10.15
CA LEU A 111 -8.55 9.24 9.75
C LEU A 111 -9.46 8.90 8.55
N LEU A 112 -10.71 9.34 8.59
CA LEU A 112 -11.67 9.12 7.49
C LEU A 112 -11.26 9.86 6.21
N LEU A 113 -10.77 11.09 6.31
CA LEU A 113 -10.33 11.87 5.15
C LEU A 113 -9.11 11.29 4.43
N GLN A 114 -8.32 10.45 5.10
CA GLN A 114 -7.19 9.74 4.50
C GLN A 114 -7.61 8.43 3.83
N THR A 115 -8.79 7.87 4.13
CA THR A 115 -9.26 6.62 3.53
C THR A 115 -9.25 6.61 2.00
N PRO A 116 -9.56 7.70 1.28
CA PRO A 116 -9.50 7.70 -0.18
C PRO A 116 -8.10 7.43 -0.75
N ALA A 117 -7.03 7.64 0.04
CA ALA A 117 -5.65 7.31 -0.38
C ALA A 117 -5.47 5.82 -0.72
N VAL A 118 -6.35 4.94 -0.21
CA VAL A 118 -6.35 3.52 -0.58
C VAL A 118 -6.48 3.32 -2.09
N LEU A 119 -7.15 4.22 -2.82
CA LEU A 119 -7.23 4.19 -4.28
C LEU A 119 -5.84 4.32 -4.92
N ALA A 120 -5.04 5.25 -4.43
CA ALA A 120 -3.67 5.45 -4.91
C ALA A 120 -2.80 4.23 -4.59
N PHE A 121 -2.88 3.68 -3.38
CA PHE A 121 -2.09 2.51 -2.99
C PHE A 121 -2.50 1.24 -3.76
N VAL A 122 -3.79 1.03 -4.04
CA VAL A 122 -4.23 -0.08 -4.92
C VAL A 122 -3.68 0.10 -6.33
N ALA A 123 -3.66 1.32 -6.87
CA ALA A 123 -3.10 1.60 -8.20
C ALA A 123 -1.58 1.39 -8.25
N ILE A 124 -0.86 1.82 -7.20
CA ILE A 124 0.57 1.53 -7.03
C ILE A 124 0.78 0.02 -6.99
N ARG A 125 0.00 -0.72 -6.18
CA ARG A 125 0.12 -2.18 -6.10
C ARG A 125 -0.08 -2.86 -7.44
N ALA A 126 -1.09 -2.43 -8.19
CA ALA A 126 -1.35 -2.95 -9.54
C ALA A 126 -0.16 -2.69 -10.47
N THR A 127 0.48 -1.51 -10.37
CA THR A 127 1.68 -1.16 -11.14
C THR A 127 2.86 -2.06 -10.78
N GLU A 128 3.11 -2.29 -9.48
CA GLU A 128 4.16 -3.18 -8.98
C GLU A 128 3.98 -4.63 -9.43
N LEU A 129 2.74 -5.11 -9.49
CA LEU A 129 2.43 -6.50 -9.85
C LEU A 129 2.36 -6.75 -11.36
N VAL A 130 1.88 -5.76 -12.13
CA VAL A 130 1.60 -5.95 -13.56
C VAL A 130 2.69 -5.34 -14.43
N LEU A 131 3.11 -4.10 -14.15
CA LEU A 131 4.01 -3.36 -15.03
C LEU A 131 5.49 -3.62 -14.69
N TYR A 132 5.85 -3.57 -13.41
CA TYR A 132 7.26 -3.71 -13.02
C TYR A 132 7.90 -5.05 -13.45
N PRO A 133 7.26 -6.23 -13.32
CA PRO A 133 7.89 -7.49 -13.73
C PRO A 133 8.21 -7.53 -15.23
N ILE A 134 7.36 -6.89 -16.06
CA ILE A 134 7.58 -6.75 -17.50
C ILE A 134 8.80 -5.86 -17.77
N VAL A 135 8.82 -4.68 -17.15
CA VAL A 135 9.94 -3.73 -17.28
C VAL A 135 11.25 -4.33 -16.77
N ALA A 136 11.22 -5.02 -15.63
CA ALA A 136 12.39 -5.66 -15.04
C ALA A 136 12.89 -6.85 -15.87
N GLY A 137 11.98 -7.60 -16.50
CA GLY A 137 12.33 -8.67 -17.43
C GLY A 137 13.04 -8.15 -18.68
N ILE A 138 12.44 -7.16 -19.35
CA ILE A 138 12.97 -6.59 -20.60
C ILE A 138 14.25 -5.78 -20.35
N GLY A 139 14.22 -4.91 -19.34
CA GLY A 139 15.34 -4.03 -18.97
C GLY A 139 16.43 -4.69 -18.14
N LYS A 140 16.33 -6.00 -17.87
CA LYS A 140 17.22 -6.76 -16.99
C LYS A 140 17.41 -6.12 -15.60
N LEU A 141 16.39 -5.48 -15.05
CA LEU A 141 16.43 -4.91 -13.70
C LEU A 141 16.37 -6.02 -12.63
N PRO A 142 16.81 -5.76 -11.39
CA PRO A 142 16.54 -6.64 -10.26
C PRO A 142 15.03 -6.85 -10.06
N THR A 143 14.69 -7.99 -9.48
CA THR A 143 13.31 -8.33 -9.08
C THR A 143 13.27 -8.52 -7.57
N TYR A 144 12.17 -8.13 -6.94
CA TYR A 144 12.06 -8.10 -5.49
C TYR A 144 11.09 -9.15 -4.96
N LYS A 145 11.50 -9.83 -3.90
CA LYS A 145 10.64 -10.76 -3.15
C LYS A 145 9.59 -9.97 -2.38
N GLN A 146 8.37 -9.98 -2.89
CA GLN A 146 7.28 -9.10 -2.46
C GLN A 146 6.97 -9.20 -0.96
N SER A 147 7.06 -10.40 -0.38
CA SER A 147 6.76 -10.66 1.04
C SER A 147 7.68 -9.91 2.02
N GLU A 148 8.90 -9.54 1.60
CA GLU A 148 9.85 -8.81 2.45
C GLU A 148 9.52 -7.32 2.58
N TRP A 149 8.66 -6.82 1.70
CA TRP A 149 8.27 -5.41 1.65
C TRP A 149 6.80 -5.24 2.02
N VAL A 150 5.93 -6.03 1.39
CA VAL A 150 4.48 -5.96 1.56
C VAL A 150 4.04 -7.13 2.46
N ASN A 151 4.05 -6.87 3.76
CA ASN A 151 3.54 -7.76 4.78
C ASN A 151 2.89 -6.98 5.92
N LEU A 152 2.10 -7.69 6.73
CA LEU A 152 1.65 -7.20 8.03
C LEU A 152 2.51 -7.87 9.09
N SER A 153 3.34 -7.11 9.79
CA SER A 153 4.18 -7.55 10.89
C SER A 153 3.72 -6.96 12.23
N ARG A 154 3.18 -5.72 12.21
CA ARG A 154 2.83 -4.97 13.42
C ARG A 154 1.56 -5.47 14.11
N HIS A 155 0.78 -6.30 13.43
CA HIS A 155 -0.40 -6.97 14.00
C HIS A 155 -0.08 -7.85 15.21
N LYS A 156 1.19 -8.21 15.38
CA LYS A 156 1.71 -9.02 16.49
C LYS A 156 1.96 -8.19 17.77
N TYR A 157 1.78 -6.87 17.73
CA TYR A 157 1.89 -6.01 18.91
C TYR A 157 0.69 -6.22 19.85
N ASP A 158 0.94 -6.63 21.10
CA ASP A 158 -0.13 -6.85 22.09
C ASP A 158 -0.82 -5.53 22.46
N GLY A 159 -2.15 -5.57 22.56
CA GLY A 159 -2.97 -4.42 22.93
C GLY A 159 -3.56 -3.60 21.78
N LEU A 160 -3.26 -3.93 20.51
CA LEU A 160 -3.94 -3.31 19.37
C LEU A 160 -5.42 -3.75 19.30
N VAL A 161 -6.34 -2.81 19.51
CA VAL A 161 -7.79 -3.09 19.53
C VAL A 161 -8.59 -2.06 18.74
N GLY A 162 -9.69 -2.51 18.13
CA GLY A 162 -10.54 -1.68 17.27
C GLY A 162 -9.76 -0.90 16.21
N TYR A 163 -9.90 0.44 16.23
CA TYR A 163 -9.26 1.35 15.29
C TYR A 163 -7.73 1.28 15.30
N ASP A 164 -7.11 1.07 16.47
CA ASP A 164 -5.65 0.98 16.56
C ASP A 164 -5.13 -0.19 15.72
N LEU A 165 -5.81 -1.34 15.77
CA LEU A 165 -5.44 -2.52 14.98
C LEU A 165 -5.61 -2.24 13.49
N LEU A 166 -6.76 -1.72 13.08
CA LEU A 166 -7.07 -1.51 11.68
C LEU A 166 -6.14 -0.47 11.04
N TRP A 167 -5.88 0.63 11.75
CA TRP A 167 -4.94 1.65 11.26
C TRP A 167 -3.51 1.16 11.28
N CYS A 168 -3.14 0.30 12.24
CA CYS A 168 -1.83 -0.33 12.22
C CYS A 168 -1.65 -1.20 10.97
N TRP A 169 -2.65 -2.03 10.61
CA TRP A 169 -2.62 -2.80 9.37
C TRP A 169 -2.52 -1.94 8.12
N TYR A 170 -3.34 -0.89 8.05
CA TYR A 170 -3.31 0.05 6.93
C TYR A 170 -1.93 0.70 6.78
N CYS A 171 -1.36 1.19 7.88
CA CYS A 171 -0.05 1.83 7.87
C CYS A 171 1.08 0.86 7.51
N ASP A 172 1.05 -0.37 8.01
CA ASP A 172 2.07 -1.38 7.73
C ASP A 172 2.04 -1.77 6.25
N TRP A 173 0.84 -2.04 5.73
CA TRP A 173 0.62 -2.29 4.31
C TRP A 173 1.10 -1.11 3.46
N MET A 174 0.51 0.08 3.62
CA MET A 174 0.78 1.25 2.76
C MET A 174 2.27 1.63 2.73
N THR A 175 2.96 1.55 3.88
CA THR A 175 4.39 1.86 3.98
C THR A 175 5.21 0.83 3.21
N GLY A 176 4.85 -0.45 3.33
CA GLY A 176 5.47 -1.53 2.58
C GLY A 176 5.36 -1.36 1.06
N LEU A 177 4.17 -1.00 0.54
CA LEU A 177 4.03 -0.69 -0.89
C LEU A 177 4.87 0.53 -1.27
N TRP A 178 4.76 1.62 -0.52
CA TRP A 178 5.48 2.84 -0.89
C TRP A 178 6.99 2.62 -0.93
N SER A 179 7.54 1.89 0.05
CA SER A 179 8.96 1.52 0.07
C SER A 179 9.36 0.61 -1.09
N LEU A 180 8.52 -0.38 -1.44
CA LEU A 180 8.78 -1.25 -2.59
C LEU A 180 8.73 -0.47 -3.91
N GLY A 181 7.69 0.34 -4.12
CA GLY A 181 7.55 1.20 -5.28
C GLY A 181 8.71 2.18 -5.43
N SER A 182 9.20 2.78 -4.34
CA SER A 182 10.41 3.62 -4.35
C SER A 182 11.65 2.84 -4.76
N GLU A 183 11.86 1.62 -4.26
CA GLU A 183 13.01 0.78 -4.66
C GLU A 183 12.93 0.39 -6.14
N MET A 184 11.74 0.03 -6.62
CA MET A 184 11.48 -0.26 -8.03
C MET A 184 11.76 0.96 -8.92
N LEU A 185 11.24 2.12 -8.53
CA LEU A 185 11.44 3.39 -9.24
C LEU A 185 12.89 3.83 -9.22
N ARG A 186 13.63 3.59 -8.12
CA ARG A 186 15.08 3.87 -8.05
C ARG A 186 15.84 3.17 -9.16
N ASN A 187 15.60 1.88 -9.39
CA ASN A 187 16.25 1.17 -10.51
C ASN A 187 15.89 1.74 -11.88
N ILE A 188 14.63 2.15 -12.05
CA ILE A 188 14.17 2.75 -13.30
C ILE A 188 14.90 4.08 -13.52
N GLU A 189 14.86 4.99 -12.55
CA GLU A 189 15.47 6.32 -12.72
C GLU A 189 16.99 6.22 -12.91
N SER A 190 17.66 5.37 -12.13
CA SER A 190 19.11 5.15 -12.24
C SER A 190 19.54 4.52 -13.57
N PHE A 191 18.68 3.73 -14.22
CA PHE A 191 19.01 3.11 -15.52
C PHE A 191 18.67 4.03 -16.69
N TRP A 192 17.46 4.59 -16.73
CA TRP A 192 16.98 5.36 -17.88
C TRP A 192 17.38 6.84 -17.84
N CYS A 193 17.52 7.44 -16.66
CA CYS A 193 17.72 8.88 -16.51
C CYS A 193 18.63 9.25 -15.32
N PRO A 194 19.90 8.81 -15.29
CA PRO A 194 20.84 9.14 -14.22
C PRO A 194 21.38 10.58 -14.38
N ILE A 195 20.48 11.57 -14.35
CA ILE A 195 20.79 13.00 -14.51
C ILE A 195 20.19 13.74 -13.31
N ARG A 196 21.02 14.52 -12.61
CA ARG A 196 20.55 15.32 -11.48
C ARG A 196 19.55 16.37 -11.94
N PHE A 197 18.57 16.66 -11.09
CA PHE A 197 17.58 17.69 -11.39
C PHE A 197 18.22 19.08 -11.35
N ARG A 198 17.77 20.01 -12.20
CA ARG A 198 18.20 21.42 -12.13
C ARG A 198 17.80 22.12 -10.84
N SER A 199 16.85 21.57 -10.09
CA SER A 199 16.41 22.10 -8.80
C SER A 199 17.17 21.44 -7.66
N ASP A 200 17.95 22.24 -6.93
CA ASP A 200 18.64 21.77 -5.73
C ASP A 200 17.68 21.24 -4.67
N ALA A 201 16.51 21.88 -4.52
CA ALA A 201 15.47 21.39 -3.61
C ALA A 201 14.97 20.01 -4.01
N LYS A 202 14.77 19.77 -5.32
CA LYS A 202 14.38 18.45 -5.81
C LYS A 202 15.47 17.41 -5.57
N ASN A 203 16.74 17.72 -5.82
CA ASN A 203 17.85 16.81 -5.54
C ASN A 203 17.94 16.45 -4.05
N ARG A 204 17.80 17.42 -3.15
CA ARG A 204 17.79 17.16 -1.70
C ARG A 204 16.63 16.25 -1.28
N ASN A 205 15.43 16.52 -1.77
CA ASN A 205 14.26 15.70 -1.45
C ASN A 205 14.38 14.30 -2.03
N ALA A 206 14.82 14.18 -3.30
CA ALA A 206 15.01 12.90 -3.97
C ALA A 206 16.11 12.06 -3.30
N SER A 207 17.18 12.67 -2.77
CA SER A 207 18.27 11.91 -2.12
C SER A 207 17.85 11.10 -0.88
N ILE A 208 16.66 11.36 -0.33
CA ILE A 208 16.08 10.55 0.76
C ILE A 208 15.77 9.14 0.24
N ASP A 209 15.14 9.05 -0.93
CA ASP A 209 14.71 7.80 -1.55
C ASP A 209 15.62 7.34 -2.71
N PHE A 210 16.57 8.16 -3.15
CA PHE A 210 17.49 7.90 -4.27
C PHE A 210 18.92 8.31 -3.85
N PRO A 211 19.58 7.53 -2.99
CA PRO A 211 20.88 7.91 -2.43
C PRO A 211 22.00 7.96 -3.48
N ASP A 212 21.78 7.38 -4.65
CA ASP A 212 22.68 7.39 -5.80
C ASP A 212 22.51 8.60 -6.72
N VAL A 213 21.61 9.54 -6.42
CA VAL A 213 21.53 10.86 -7.12
C VAL A 213 22.89 11.56 -7.14
N LYS A 214 23.74 11.31 -6.15
CA LYS A 214 25.12 11.82 -6.09
C LYS A 214 26.05 11.20 -7.15
N GLU A 215 25.74 10.03 -7.70
CA GLU A 215 26.50 9.39 -8.77
C GLU A 215 26.04 9.83 -10.15
N TRP A 216 24.84 10.42 -10.24
CA TRP A 216 24.23 10.87 -11.49
C TRP A 216 24.95 12.07 -12.11
N ALA A 217 24.77 12.24 -13.42
CA ALA A 217 25.37 13.32 -14.18
C ALA A 217 24.99 14.69 -13.60
N PRO A 218 25.91 15.68 -13.60
CA PRO A 218 25.61 17.03 -13.13
C PRO A 218 24.40 17.64 -13.85
N ALA A 219 23.62 18.44 -13.15
CA ALA A 219 22.40 19.06 -13.70
C ALA A 219 22.68 20.10 -14.80
N ASP A 220 23.90 20.63 -14.83
CA ASP A 220 24.48 21.54 -15.82
C ASP A 220 25.44 20.82 -16.79
N GLY A 221 25.54 19.50 -16.70
CA GLY A 221 26.33 18.68 -17.60
C GLY A 221 25.68 18.48 -18.97
N SER A 222 26.35 17.67 -19.78
CA SER A 222 25.94 17.28 -21.12
C SER A 222 25.29 15.89 -21.13
N LEU A 223 24.56 15.57 -22.21
CA LEU A 223 24.04 14.21 -22.43
C LEU A 223 25.16 13.17 -22.46
N GLU A 224 26.32 13.55 -22.98
CA GLU A 224 27.52 12.71 -23.05
C GLU A 224 28.01 12.29 -21.65
N ASP A 225 27.86 13.14 -20.63
CA ASP A 225 28.20 12.79 -19.25
C ASP A 225 27.31 11.66 -18.71
N ALA A 226 26.01 11.71 -19.04
CA ALA A 226 25.07 10.65 -18.67
C ALA A 226 25.33 9.34 -19.44
N VAL A 227 25.64 9.43 -20.74
CA VAL A 227 26.01 8.26 -21.57
C VAL A 227 27.22 7.56 -20.99
N ARG A 228 28.29 8.29 -20.67
CA ARG A 228 29.50 7.72 -20.06
C ARG A 228 29.23 7.04 -18.72
N LEU A 229 28.35 7.59 -17.90
CA LEU A 229 27.97 6.97 -16.63
C LEU A 229 27.23 5.64 -16.86
N ILE A 230 26.29 5.61 -17.82
CA ILE A 230 25.56 4.40 -18.18
C ILE A 230 26.53 3.31 -18.68
N GLU A 231 27.38 3.63 -19.66
CA GLU A 231 28.32 2.68 -20.27
C GLU A 231 29.37 2.18 -19.26
N LYS A 232 29.73 3.02 -18.28
CA LYS A 232 30.66 2.63 -17.22
C LYS A 232 30.03 1.67 -16.21
N HIS A 233 28.76 1.85 -15.87
CA HIS A 233 28.10 1.11 -14.79
C HIS A 233 27.41 -0.18 -15.28
N TYR A 234 26.75 -0.12 -16.43
CA TYR A 234 25.95 -1.22 -16.97
C TYR A 234 26.70 -1.97 -18.07
N ASP A 235 26.98 -3.26 -17.84
CA ASP A 235 27.73 -4.13 -18.77
C ASP A 235 26.82 -4.97 -19.69
N GLY A 236 25.51 -4.89 -19.53
CA GLY A 236 24.51 -5.66 -20.26
C GLY A 236 24.49 -7.17 -19.97
N LYS A 237 25.38 -7.66 -19.10
CA LYS A 237 25.51 -9.06 -18.70
C LYS A 237 24.86 -9.32 -17.35
N ARG A 238 25.10 -8.45 -16.36
CA ARG A 238 24.50 -8.52 -15.02
C ARG A 238 23.14 -7.83 -14.99
N LYS A 239 22.44 -7.97 -13.86
CA LYS A 239 21.23 -7.19 -13.59
C LYS A 239 21.60 -5.71 -13.53
N ASN A 240 20.79 -4.87 -14.17
CA ASN A 240 20.95 -3.43 -14.22
C ASN A 240 20.39 -2.81 -12.92
N SER A 241 21.14 -2.97 -11.83
CA SER A 241 20.79 -2.40 -10.52
C SER A 241 21.37 -0.99 -10.34
N TRP A 242 20.66 -0.14 -9.57
CA TRP A 242 21.14 1.21 -9.21
C TRP A 242 22.51 1.18 -8.48
N TRP A 243 23.22 2.32 -8.43
CA TRP A 243 24.58 2.39 -7.88
C TRP A 243 24.63 2.10 -6.38
N GLY A 244 25.39 1.08 -5.97
CA GLY A 244 25.47 0.68 -4.57
C GLY A 244 24.26 -0.12 -4.10
N HIS A 245 23.44 -0.63 -5.03
CA HIS A 245 22.38 -1.59 -4.71
C HIS A 245 22.98 -2.75 -3.90
N PRO A 246 22.48 -3.03 -2.67
CA PRO A 246 22.92 -4.17 -1.91
C PRO A 246 22.47 -5.40 -2.68
N ASP A 247 23.37 -6.16 -3.29
CA ASP A 247 23.00 -7.30 -4.13
C ASP A 247 22.18 -8.32 -3.31
N ARG A 248 20.84 -8.27 -3.44
CA ARG A 248 19.89 -9.10 -2.69
C ARG A 248 19.59 -10.42 -3.40
N SER A 249 20.32 -10.73 -4.48
CA SER A 249 20.12 -11.97 -5.25
C SER A 249 20.67 -13.23 -4.55
N LYS A 250 21.30 -13.07 -3.38
CA LYS A 250 21.98 -14.13 -2.62
C LYS A 250 21.32 -14.51 -1.29
N GLU A 251 20.12 -14.00 -0.98
CA GLU A 251 19.35 -14.39 0.22
C GLU A 251 18.13 -15.26 -0.10
#